data_AF-A0A3D0U0N8-F1
#
_entry.id   AF-A0A3D0U0N8-F1
#
_cell.length_a   1.000
_cell.length_b   1.000
_cell.length_c   1.000
_cell.angle_alpha   90.00
_cell.angle_beta   90.00
_cell.angle_gamma   90.00
#
_symmetry.space_group_name_H-M   'P 1'
#
loop_
_entity.id
_entity.type
_entity.pdbx_description
1 polymer ?
#
loop_
_entity_poly.entity_id
_entity_poly.type
_entity_poly.pdbx_seq_one_letter_code
_entity_poly.pdbx_strand_id
1 'polypeptide(L)'
;MKVTLGGTGSPLPDAARAGPMTLVEAGPDADADAAAGGQGAPAGTASTGNPTRLMFDAGRGAVMRLAAAGLFPVQLDAVLLTHLHSDHICALNDVITTHWVMTLDPQHRLPIYGPRRTTEMVDGLMAMLAPDVEFRLAHHRDLEWAPQHDVVEVAPGDTFSLGDAAVTVGRTSHAPVEPSVGYRVACGGASVVIAGDGVPCDELDELCAGADAYVQTVLRPELVRAMPSKRLQDILEYHSSVADAAQTAARAGVRTLVLTHYLPQMAPGAEQEWRDIAAEHFDGEVVVGDDLTSFTLPRLASGP
;
A
#
# COMPACT_ATOMS: atom_id res chain seq x y z
N MET A 1 -6.19 -14.66 -0.75
CA MET A 1 -5.40 -13.42 -0.95
C MET A 1 -5.10 -12.91 0.44
N LYS A 2 -3.83 -12.65 0.78
CA LYS A 2 -3.45 -12.15 2.10
C LYS A 2 -3.13 -10.67 2.00
N VAL A 3 -3.59 -9.90 2.97
CA VAL A 3 -3.34 -8.46 3.07
C VAL A 3 -2.67 -8.20 4.41
N THR A 4 -1.59 -7.43 4.40
CA THR A 4 -0.83 -7.05 5.60
C THR A 4 -0.67 -5.53 5.64
N LEU A 5 -1.09 -4.90 6.74
CA LEU A 5 -0.83 -3.49 7.01
C LEU A 5 0.64 -3.35 7.44
N GLY A 6 1.55 -3.18 6.49
CA GLY A 6 2.98 -3.09 6.81
C GLY A 6 3.33 -1.86 7.63
N GLY A 7 2.66 -0.73 7.38
CA GLY A 7 2.77 0.49 8.17
C GLY A 7 1.44 1.20 8.28
N THR A 8 1.08 1.57 9.51
CA THR A 8 -0.23 2.14 9.90
C THR A 8 -0.13 3.57 10.43
N GLY A 9 1.08 4.12 10.46
CA GLY A 9 1.36 5.47 10.91
C GLY A 9 0.90 6.53 9.92
N SER A 10 1.00 7.77 10.35
CA SER A 10 0.62 8.96 9.60
C SER A 10 1.84 9.89 9.44
N PRO A 11 1.71 11.10 8.87
CA PRO A 11 2.82 12.07 8.84
C PRO A 11 3.38 12.41 10.24
N LEU A 12 2.58 12.21 11.30
CA LEU A 12 3.02 12.37 12.68
C LEU A 12 3.90 11.18 13.10
N PRO A 13 5.19 11.39 13.44
CA PRO A 13 6.08 10.29 13.80
C PRO A 13 5.61 9.53 15.04
N ASP A 14 5.58 8.21 14.94
CA ASP A 14 5.33 7.27 16.03
C ASP A 14 6.54 6.33 16.12
N ALA A 15 6.99 6.00 17.34
CA ALA A 15 8.07 5.04 17.52
C ALA A 15 7.64 3.59 17.21
N ALA A 16 6.35 3.30 17.31
CA ALA A 16 5.79 1.98 17.09
C ALA A 16 5.26 1.77 15.66
N ARG A 17 4.96 2.85 14.92
CA ARG A 17 4.32 2.78 13.60
C ARG A 17 5.22 3.35 12.50
N ALA A 18 5.44 2.54 11.47
CA ALA A 18 5.95 2.97 10.18
C ALA A 18 4.91 3.80 9.43
N GLY A 19 5.35 4.59 8.45
CA GLY A 19 4.45 5.30 7.55
C GLY A 19 3.63 4.35 6.68
N PRO A 20 2.63 4.86 5.96
CA PRO A 20 1.68 4.07 5.17
C PRO A 20 2.36 3.05 4.25
N MET A 21 1.99 1.79 4.43
CA MET A 21 2.36 0.70 3.53
C MET A 21 1.37 -0.45 3.69
N THR A 22 0.80 -0.93 2.59
CA THR A 22 0.00 -2.16 2.57
C THR A 22 0.63 -3.17 1.63
N LEU A 23 0.79 -4.41 2.09
CA LEU A 23 1.27 -5.53 1.28
C LEU A 23 0.08 -6.42 0.91
N VAL A 24 -0.06 -6.74 -0.37
CA VAL A 24 -1.02 -7.71 -0.89
C VAL A 24 -0.27 -8.89 -1.52
N GLU A 25 -0.55 -10.09 -1.02
CA GLU A 25 -0.06 -11.36 -1.55
C GLU A 25 -1.23 -12.08 -2.26
N ALA A 26 -1.22 -12.05 -3.59
CA ALA A 26 -2.28 -12.54 -4.45
C ALA A 26 -1.83 -13.82 -5.20
N GLY A 27 -2.36 -14.99 -4.85
CA GLY A 27 -2.04 -16.24 -5.55
C GLY A 27 -2.22 -17.53 -4.72
N PRO A 28 -1.79 -18.69 -5.26
CA PRO A 28 -1.89 -20.05 -4.70
C PRO A 28 -1.44 -20.20 -3.24
N ASP A 29 -0.35 -19.54 -2.85
CA ASP A 29 0.37 -19.79 -1.59
C ASP A 29 0.44 -18.57 -0.65
N ALA A 30 -0.52 -17.63 -0.75
CA ALA A 30 -0.57 -16.46 0.14
C ALA A 30 -0.62 -16.79 1.64
N ASP A 31 -0.97 -18.03 2.00
CA ASP A 31 -1.03 -18.52 3.39
C ASP A 31 0.21 -19.37 3.78
N ALA A 32 1.12 -19.71 2.87
CA ALA A 32 2.10 -20.79 3.07
C ALA A 32 3.49 -20.37 3.56
N ASP A 33 3.90 -19.10 3.49
CA ASP A 33 5.28 -18.70 3.81
C ASP A 33 5.40 -17.73 4.99
N ALA A 34 5.47 -18.31 6.19
CA ALA A 34 6.21 -17.73 7.32
C ALA A 34 7.49 -18.54 7.65
N ALA A 35 7.86 -19.51 6.80
CA ALA A 35 8.87 -20.51 7.14
C ALA A 35 9.67 -21.05 5.94
N ALA A 36 10.21 -20.18 5.06
CA ALA A 36 11.29 -20.60 4.15
C ALA A 36 12.17 -19.42 3.72
N GLY A 37 13.32 -19.26 4.37
CA GLY A 37 14.45 -18.56 3.74
C GLY A 37 14.96 -19.43 2.59
N GLY A 38 14.71 -19.02 1.35
CA GLY A 38 15.05 -19.80 0.16
C GLY A 38 15.29 -18.92 -1.07
N GLN A 39 16.32 -19.29 -1.83
CA GLN A 39 17.07 -18.48 -2.80
C GLN A 39 16.29 -18.11 -4.07
N GLY A 40 16.72 -17.00 -4.69
CA GLY A 40 16.13 -16.39 -5.87
C GLY A 40 16.00 -17.31 -7.09
N ALA A 41 14.90 -17.12 -7.82
CA ALA A 41 14.66 -17.67 -9.14
C ALA A 41 14.39 -16.51 -10.13
N PRO A 42 14.82 -16.63 -11.40
CA PRO A 42 14.74 -15.54 -12.37
C PRO A 42 13.31 -15.30 -12.88
N ALA A 43 13.04 -14.06 -13.31
CA ALA A 43 11.74 -13.61 -13.81
C ALA A 43 11.50 -14.07 -15.27
N GLY A 44 10.35 -14.70 -15.52
CA GLY A 44 9.92 -15.10 -16.86
C GLY A 44 8.68 -16.02 -16.85
N THR A 45 7.49 -15.41 -17.00
CA THR A 45 6.22 -15.99 -17.50
C THR A 45 5.89 -17.46 -17.17
N ALA A 46 5.31 -17.70 -15.99
CA ALA A 46 4.31 -18.72 -15.62
C ALA A 46 4.23 -18.71 -14.08
N SER A 47 3.08 -19.04 -13.50
CA SER A 47 2.88 -19.07 -12.04
C SER A 47 3.95 -19.94 -11.36
N THR A 48 5.03 -19.32 -10.88
CA THR A 48 5.81 -19.89 -9.79
C THR A 48 4.82 -20.04 -8.63
N GLY A 49 4.81 -21.12 -7.87
CA GLY A 49 3.82 -21.33 -6.79
C GLY A 49 3.67 -20.14 -5.82
N ASN A 50 4.65 -19.23 -5.80
CA ASN A 50 4.66 -18.00 -5.03
C ASN A 50 3.52 -17.03 -5.41
N PRO A 51 2.90 -16.37 -4.41
CA PRO A 51 1.91 -15.33 -4.67
C PRO A 51 2.56 -14.11 -5.33
N THR A 52 1.78 -13.39 -6.15
CA THR A 52 2.13 -12.03 -6.59
C THR A 52 2.16 -11.09 -5.39
N ARG A 53 3.29 -10.42 -5.16
CA ARG A 53 3.56 -9.53 -4.03
C ARG A 53 3.53 -8.08 -4.48
N LEU A 54 2.45 -7.39 -4.11
CA LEU A 54 2.21 -5.99 -4.45
C LEU A 54 2.33 -5.14 -3.19
N MET A 55 3.22 -4.15 -3.23
CA MET A 55 3.37 -3.17 -2.14
C MET A 55 2.69 -1.86 -2.53
N PHE A 56 1.77 -1.39 -1.69
CA PHE A 56 1.04 -0.14 -1.86
C PHE A 56 1.60 0.91 -0.93
N ASP A 57 2.07 2.02 -1.52
CA ASP A 57 2.82 3.09 -0.88
C ASP A 57 4.13 2.62 -0.22
N ALA A 58 5.05 3.56 -0.03
CA ALA A 58 6.39 3.36 0.53
C ALA A 58 6.68 4.41 1.60
N GLY A 59 5.88 4.40 2.66
CA GLY A 59 6.06 5.29 3.79
C GLY A 59 7.27 4.98 4.66
N ARG A 60 7.56 5.87 5.62
CA ARG A 60 8.76 5.80 6.47
C ARG A 60 8.92 4.42 7.10
N GLY A 61 10.07 3.78 6.92
CA GLY A 61 10.35 2.48 7.54
C GLY A 61 9.70 1.29 6.81
N ALA A 62 9.15 1.49 5.61
CA ALA A 62 8.51 0.42 4.83
C ALA A 62 9.44 -0.79 4.61
N VAL A 63 10.73 -0.60 4.31
CA VAL A 63 11.68 -1.72 4.14
C VAL A 63 11.87 -2.52 5.44
N MET A 64 11.91 -1.85 6.60
CA MET A 64 11.99 -2.53 7.89
C MET A 64 10.74 -3.36 8.18
N ARG A 65 9.57 -2.86 7.78
CA ARG A 65 8.29 -3.56 7.96
C ARG A 65 8.13 -4.72 6.97
N LEU A 66 8.55 -4.54 5.73
CA LEU A 66 8.60 -5.61 4.73
C LEU A 66 9.50 -6.75 5.22
N ALA A 67 10.69 -6.42 5.76
CA ALA A 67 11.59 -7.41 6.37
C ALA A 67 10.95 -8.11 7.59
N ALA A 68 10.22 -7.36 8.43
CA ALA A 68 9.49 -7.94 9.57
C ALA A 68 8.33 -8.85 9.13
N ALA A 69 7.77 -8.62 7.94
CA ALA A 69 6.81 -9.52 7.28
C ALA A 69 7.49 -10.72 6.58
N GLY A 70 8.82 -10.87 6.69
CA GLY A 70 9.57 -11.97 6.10
C GLY A 70 9.92 -11.81 4.62
N LEU A 71 9.76 -10.61 4.07
CA LEU A 71 10.03 -10.30 2.67
C LEU A 71 11.09 -9.22 2.50
N PHE A 72 11.74 -9.21 1.34
CA PHE A 72 12.67 -8.17 0.93
C PHE A 72 12.20 -7.50 -0.37
N PRO A 73 12.64 -6.26 -0.66
CA PRO A 73 12.26 -5.56 -1.89
C PRO A 73 12.50 -6.35 -3.18
N VAL A 74 13.56 -7.17 -3.27
CA VAL A 74 13.86 -8.06 -4.43
C VAL A 74 12.79 -9.14 -4.68
N GLN A 75 11.85 -9.33 -3.75
CA GLN A 75 10.75 -10.28 -3.87
C GLN A 75 9.42 -9.61 -4.27
N LEU A 76 9.40 -8.30 -4.47
CA LEU A 76 8.21 -7.56 -4.89
C LEU A 76 8.02 -7.67 -6.40
N ASP A 77 6.79 -7.92 -6.83
CA ASP A 77 6.43 -7.87 -8.25
C ASP A 77 6.12 -6.44 -8.71
N ALA A 78 5.65 -5.58 -7.80
CA ALA A 78 5.48 -4.16 -8.06
C ALA A 78 5.33 -3.33 -6.77
N VAL A 79 5.64 -2.05 -6.89
CA VAL A 79 5.21 -1.00 -5.96
C VAL A 79 4.13 -0.16 -6.64
N LEU A 80 3.02 0.12 -5.96
CA LEU A 80 1.92 0.95 -6.46
C LEU A 80 1.70 2.13 -5.51
N LEU A 81 1.79 3.36 -6.02
CA LEU A 81 1.65 4.59 -5.24
C LEU A 81 0.24 5.15 -5.41
N THR A 82 -0.43 5.46 -4.32
CA THR A 82 -1.77 6.07 -4.34
C THR A 82 -1.70 7.55 -4.70
N HIS A 83 -0.73 8.26 -4.13
CA HIS A 83 -0.44 9.67 -4.38
C HIS A 83 0.98 10.03 -3.95
N LEU A 84 1.40 11.28 -4.21
CA LEU A 84 2.80 11.71 -4.07
C LEU A 84 3.06 12.57 -2.81
N HIS A 85 2.36 12.31 -1.70
CA HIS A 85 2.73 12.90 -0.42
C HIS A 85 3.97 12.22 0.17
N SER A 86 4.78 13.00 0.90
CA SER A 86 6.06 12.55 1.42
C SER A 86 5.95 11.32 2.31
N ASP A 87 4.93 11.23 3.14
CA ASP A 87 4.74 10.09 4.05
C ASP A 87 4.32 8.81 3.34
N HIS A 88 3.88 8.87 2.08
CA HIS A 88 3.59 7.71 1.22
C HIS A 88 4.76 7.33 0.30
N ILE A 89 5.79 8.18 0.15
CA ILE A 89 6.90 7.92 -0.80
C ILE A 89 8.30 8.01 -0.18
N CYS A 90 8.44 8.48 1.05
CA CYS A 90 9.76 8.82 1.63
C CYS A 90 10.71 7.63 1.80
N ALA A 91 10.22 6.39 1.79
CA ALA A 91 11.06 5.20 1.81
C ALA A 91 11.20 4.55 0.42
N LEU A 92 10.62 5.11 -0.64
CA LEU A 92 10.71 4.55 -2.00
C LEU A 92 12.17 4.47 -2.48
N ASN A 93 12.99 5.45 -2.10
CA ASN A 93 14.43 5.43 -2.37
C ASN A 93 15.14 4.23 -1.73
N ASP A 94 14.76 3.87 -0.49
CA ASP A 94 15.27 2.71 0.24
C ASP A 94 14.76 1.40 -0.39
N VAL A 95 13.49 1.36 -0.83
CA VAL A 95 12.93 0.21 -1.57
C VAL A 95 13.73 -0.04 -2.87
N ILE A 96 13.95 1.00 -3.68
CA ILE A 96 14.67 0.91 -4.96
C ILE A 96 16.13 0.49 -4.73
N THR A 97 16.82 1.12 -3.78
CA THR A 97 18.24 0.83 -3.53
C THR A 97 18.44 -0.53 -2.87
N THR A 98 17.59 -0.93 -1.92
CA THR A 98 17.63 -2.26 -1.32
C THR A 98 17.30 -3.34 -2.36
N HIS A 99 16.32 -3.13 -3.23
CA HIS A 99 16.05 -4.02 -4.37
C HIS A 99 17.29 -4.17 -5.26
N TRP A 100 17.94 -3.05 -5.59
CA TRP A 100 19.15 -3.03 -6.42
C TRP A 100 20.32 -3.80 -5.82
N VAL A 101 20.65 -3.60 -4.55
CA VAL A 101 21.81 -4.27 -3.92
C VAL A 101 21.55 -5.75 -3.63
N MET A 102 20.29 -6.19 -3.66
CA MET A 102 19.90 -7.58 -3.46
C MET A 102 19.67 -8.35 -4.76
N THR A 103 19.55 -7.67 -5.91
CA THR A 103 19.43 -8.35 -7.20
C THR A 103 20.78 -8.81 -7.72
N LEU A 104 20.82 -10.00 -8.29
CA LEU A 104 21.97 -10.56 -9.01
C LEU A 104 21.80 -10.47 -10.54
N ASP A 105 20.66 -9.94 -11.00
CA ASP A 105 20.33 -9.81 -12.42
C ASP A 105 19.83 -8.39 -12.72
N PRO A 106 20.54 -7.59 -13.54
CA PRO A 106 20.09 -6.25 -13.93
C PRO A 106 18.80 -6.24 -14.76
N GLN A 107 18.38 -7.38 -15.32
CA GLN A 107 17.10 -7.51 -16.01
C GLN A 107 15.93 -7.68 -15.04
N HIS A 108 16.20 -7.99 -13.77
CA HIS A 108 15.19 -7.97 -12.71
C HIS A 108 15.00 -6.52 -12.27
N ARG A 109 14.07 -5.83 -12.93
CA ARG A 109 13.76 -4.40 -12.73
C ARG A 109 12.56 -4.28 -11.80
N LEU A 110 12.56 -3.30 -10.89
CA LEU A 110 11.42 -3.06 -10.01
C LEU A 110 10.33 -2.24 -10.74
N PRO A 111 9.12 -2.78 -10.96
CA PRO A 111 8.02 -2.01 -11.52
C PRO A 111 7.42 -1.07 -10.46
N ILE A 112 7.22 0.19 -10.83
CA ILE A 112 6.66 1.24 -9.97
C ILE A 112 5.49 1.89 -10.71
N TYR A 113 4.29 1.67 -10.19
CA TYR A 113 3.06 2.27 -10.70
C TYR A 113 2.69 3.44 -9.81
N GLY A 114 2.22 4.54 -10.39
CA GLY A 114 1.75 5.67 -9.61
C GLY A 114 1.06 6.71 -10.48
N PRO A 115 0.42 7.73 -9.89
CA PRO A 115 -0.24 8.77 -10.65
C PRO A 115 0.75 9.60 -11.48
N ARG A 116 0.22 10.48 -12.34
CA ARG A 116 1.00 11.46 -13.11
C ARG A 116 2.06 12.15 -12.23
N ARG A 117 3.27 12.34 -12.77
CA ARG A 117 4.48 12.88 -12.11
C ARG A 117 5.24 11.88 -11.24
N THR A 118 4.84 10.60 -11.20
CA THR A 118 5.65 9.56 -10.55
C THR A 118 7.04 9.46 -11.17
N THR A 119 7.16 9.62 -12.50
CA THR A 119 8.47 9.58 -13.19
C THR A 119 9.39 10.71 -12.70
N GLU A 120 8.87 11.94 -12.69
CA GLU A 120 9.59 13.13 -12.21
C GLU A 120 10.06 12.96 -10.76
N MET A 121 9.20 12.40 -9.91
CA MET A 121 9.51 12.15 -8.51
C MET A 121 10.61 11.09 -8.34
N VAL A 122 10.51 9.96 -9.05
CA VAL A 122 11.49 8.87 -8.98
C VAL A 122 12.85 9.32 -9.53
N ASP A 123 12.87 10.07 -10.64
CA ASP A 123 14.09 10.67 -11.20
C ASP A 123 14.77 11.57 -10.16
N GLY A 124 13.98 12.37 -9.43
CA GLY A 124 14.48 13.22 -8.34
C GLY A 124 15.11 12.41 -7.19
N LEU A 125 14.49 11.29 -6.80
CA LEU A 125 15.05 10.38 -5.79
C LEU A 125 16.37 9.75 -6.27
N MET A 126 16.45 9.34 -7.53
CA MET A 126 17.67 8.77 -8.11
C MET A 126 18.78 9.81 -8.23
N ALA A 127 18.45 11.05 -8.62
CA ALA A 127 19.41 12.16 -8.65
C ALA A 127 19.95 12.48 -7.25
N MET A 128 19.11 12.47 -6.22
CA MET A 128 19.53 12.62 -4.82
C MET A 128 20.53 11.54 -4.39
N LEU A 129 20.37 10.31 -4.89
CA LEU A 129 21.21 9.15 -4.55
C LEU A 129 22.42 8.94 -5.47
N ALA A 130 22.63 9.79 -6.47
CA ALA A 130 23.72 9.62 -7.44
C ALA A 130 25.11 9.43 -6.79
N PRO A 131 25.50 10.15 -5.72
CA PRO A 131 26.76 9.90 -5.03
C PRO A 131 26.85 8.51 -4.39
N ASP A 132 25.78 8.00 -3.77
CA ASP A 132 25.76 6.66 -3.17
C ASP A 132 25.93 5.58 -4.24
N VAL A 133 25.23 5.74 -5.37
CA VAL A 133 25.36 4.83 -6.51
C VAL A 133 26.78 4.83 -7.05
N GLU A 134 27.41 6.00 -7.24
CA GLU A 134 28.80 6.12 -7.68
C GLU A 134 29.78 5.39 -6.74
N PHE A 135 29.64 5.61 -5.42
CA PHE A 135 30.53 4.98 -4.43
C PHE A 135 30.40 3.46 -4.43
N ARG A 136 29.19 2.92 -4.58
CA ARG A 136 28.96 1.47 -4.62
C ARG A 136 29.54 0.83 -5.88
N LEU A 137 29.28 1.43 -7.05
CA LEU A 137 29.83 0.95 -8.33
C LEU A 137 31.37 0.99 -8.35
N ALA A 138 31.97 2.00 -7.72
CA ALA A 138 33.43 2.08 -7.60
C ALA A 138 34.03 1.05 -6.63
N HIS A 139 33.26 0.58 -5.64
CA HIS A 139 33.75 -0.32 -4.58
C HIS A 139 33.52 -1.80 -4.88
N HIS A 140 32.40 -2.15 -5.50
CA HIS A 140 31.98 -3.54 -5.71
C HIS A 140 32.32 -4.01 -7.13
N ARG A 141 33.03 -5.14 -7.26
CA ARG A 141 33.45 -5.67 -8.57
C ARG A 141 32.33 -6.40 -9.32
N ASP A 142 31.31 -6.84 -8.59
CA ASP A 142 30.18 -7.64 -9.04
C ASP A 142 28.89 -6.81 -9.20
N LEU A 143 28.95 -5.51 -8.93
CA LEU A 143 27.85 -4.56 -9.11
C LEU A 143 28.22 -3.59 -10.23
N GLU A 144 27.77 -3.90 -11.45
CA GLU A 144 28.19 -3.19 -12.67
C GLU A 144 27.10 -2.27 -13.24
N TRP A 145 25.96 -2.14 -12.57
CA TRP A 145 24.80 -1.37 -13.03
C TRP A 145 24.21 -0.52 -11.89
N ALA A 146 23.64 0.64 -12.23
CA ALA A 146 22.88 1.47 -11.30
C ALA A 146 21.51 0.84 -10.96
N PRO A 147 20.72 1.34 -9.98
CA PRO A 147 19.38 0.83 -9.71
C PRO A 147 18.50 0.73 -10.97
N GLN A 148 17.90 -0.44 -11.20
CA GLN A 148 17.03 -0.70 -12.34
C GLN A 148 15.57 -0.76 -11.90
N HIS A 149 14.74 0.09 -12.49
CA HIS A 149 13.31 0.21 -12.19
C HIS A 149 12.56 0.71 -13.43
N ASP A 150 11.27 0.40 -13.50
CA ASP A 150 10.38 0.86 -14.57
C ASP A 150 9.20 1.62 -13.97
N VAL A 151 9.05 2.88 -14.36
CA VAL A 151 7.93 3.70 -13.91
C VAL A 151 6.80 3.64 -14.92
N VAL A 152 5.59 3.34 -14.44
CA VAL A 152 4.34 3.39 -15.20
C VAL A 152 3.42 4.39 -14.55
N GLU A 153 3.17 5.52 -15.23
CA GLU A 153 2.17 6.47 -14.77
C GLU A 153 0.77 5.98 -15.15
N VAL A 154 -0.08 5.79 -14.14
CA VAL A 154 -1.46 5.33 -14.29
C VAL A 154 -2.47 6.46 -14.11
N ALA A 155 -3.65 6.27 -14.69
CA ALA A 155 -4.80 7.15 -14.56
C ALA A 155 -6.06 6.37 -14.15
N PRO A 156 -7.06 7.04 -13.54
CA PRO A 156 -8.36 6.44 -13.30
C PRO A 156 -8.96 5.82 -14.57
N GLY A 157 -9.44 4.57 -14.47
CA GLY A 157 -9.96 3.77 -15.56
C GLY A 157 -8.95 2.78 -16.16
N ASP A 158 -7.66 2.91 -15.84
CA ASP A 158 -6.66 1.96 -16.29
C ASP A 158 -6.88 0.57 -15.66
N THR A 159 -6.61 -0.46 -16.45
CA THR A 159 -6.63 -1.85 -16.02
C THR A 159 -5.41 -2.58 -16.55
N PHE A 160 -4.82 -3.45 -15.72
CA PHE A 160 -3.64 -4.23 -16.10
C PHE A 160 -3.53 -5.49 -15.22
N SER A 161 -2.56 -6.35 -15.52
CA SER A 161 -2.27 -7.55 -14.75
C SER A 161 -0.84 -7.53 -14.24
N LEU A 162 -0.66 -7.96 -13.00
CA LEU A 162 0.64 -8.23 -12.38
C LEU A 162 0.60 -9.68 -11.89
N GLY A 163 1.34 -10.57 -12.54
CA GLY A 163 1.19 -12.01 -12.30
C GLY A 163 -0.26 -12.47 -12.46
N ASP A 164 -0.80 -13.11 -11.42
CA ASP A 164 -2.19 -13.60 -11.38
C ASP A 164 -3.19 -12.54 -10.88
N ALA A 165 -2.71 -11.35 -10.50
CA ALA A 165 -3.53 -10.27 -9.97
C ALA A 165 -4.00 -9.33 -11.09
N ALA A 166 -5.32 -9.18 -11.22
CA ALA A 166 -5.92 -8.11 -12.03
C ALA A 166 -6.01 -6.83 -11.19
N VAL A 167 -5.53 -5.72 -11.73
CA VAL A 167 -5.51 -4.40 -11.07
C VAL A 167 -6.37 -3.43 -11.87
N THR A 168 -7.26 -2.73 -11.17
CA THR A 168 -8.07 -1.62 -11.70
C THR A 168 -7.74 -0.35 -10.93
N VAL A 169 -7.54 0.77 -11.63
CA VAL A 169 -7.23 2.06 -11.04
C VAL A 169 -8.49 2.93 -11.01
N GLY A 170 -8.84 3.46 -9.84
CA GLY A 170 -9.96 4.39 -9.66
C GLY A 170 -9.49 5.75 -9.19
N ARG A 171 -10.29 6.79 -9.44
CA ARG A 171 -10.05 8.12 -8.88
C ARG A 171 -10.43 8.13 -7.40
N THR A 172 -9.66 8.84 -6.58
CA THR A 172 -10.05 9.21 -5.21
C THR A 172 -9.98 10.72 -5.04
N SER A 173 -10.59 11.24 -3.96
CA SER A 173 -10.67 12.68 -3.70
C SER A 173 -9.77 13.07 -2.53
N HIS A 174 -8.61 13.66 -2.83
CA HIS A 174 -7.63 14.10 -1.82
C HIS A 174 -7.13 15.54 -2.11
N ALA A 175 -8.03 16.42 -2.52
CA ALA A 175 -7.69 17.78 -2.91
C ALA A 175 -6.95 18.54 -1.78
N PRO A 176 -5.90 19.32 -2.09
CA PRO A 176 -5.45 19.73 -3.43
C PRO A 176 -4.50 18.76 -4.12
N VAL A 177 -4.26 17.56 -3.58
CA VAL A 177 -3.45 16.54 -4.24
C VAL A 177 -4.20 16.00 -5.45
N GLU A 178 -3.63 16.20 -6.63
CA GLU A 178 -4.18 15.72 -7.91
C GLU A 178 -3.02 15.31 -8.84
N PRO A 179 -3.03 14.07 -9.38
CA PRO A 179 -4.03 13.03 -9.15
C PRO A 179 -3.85 12.31 -7.81
N SER A 180 -4.96 11.85 -7.23
CA SER A 180 -5.00 10.79 -6.21
C SER A 180 -5.77 9.60 -6.78
N VAL A 181 -5.21 8.39 -6.60
CA VAL A 181 -5.79 7.15 -7.15
C VAL A 181 -5.87 6.06 -6.09
N GLY A 182 -6.89 5.21 -6.24
CA GLY A 182 -7.03 3.95 -5.53
C GLY A 182 -6.87 2.77 -6.46
N TYR A 183 -6.56 1.60 -5.91
CA TYR A 183 -6.36 0.36 -6.65
C TYR A 183 -7.29 -0.74 -6.16
N ARG A 184 -8.03 -1.37 -7.08
CA ARG A 184 -8.70 -2.65 -6.82
C ARG A 184 -7.85 -3.78 -7.35
N VAL A 185 -7.46 -4.69 -6.48
CA VAL A 185 -6.74 -5.92 -6.82
C VAL A 185 -7.72 -7.08 -6.75
N ALA A 186 -7.81 -7.90 -7.80
CA ALA A 186 -8.62 -9.11 -7.84
C ALA A 186 -7.77 -10.33 -8.22
N CYS A 187 -7.90 -11.42 -7.48
CA CYS A 187 -7.20 -12.68 -7.74
C CYS A 187 -7.94 -13.85 -7.10
N GLY A 188 -8.15 -14.94 -7.84
CA GLY A 188 -8.73 -16.18 -7.32
C GLY A 188 -10.13 -16.01 -6.70
N GLY A 189 -10.96 -15.13 -7.27
CA GLY A 189 -12.30 -14.82 -6.78
C GLY A 189 -12.36 -13.95 -5.52
N ALA A 190 -11.22 -13.43 -5.05
CA ALA A 190 -11.15 -12.45 -3.97
C ALA A 190 -10.68 -11.09 -4.52
N SER A 191 -11.11 -10.00 -3.89
CA SER A 191 -10.71 -8.64 -4.25
C SER A 191 -10.57 -7.70 -3.05
N VAL A 192 -9.57 -6.83 -3.11
CA VAL A 192 -9.32 -5.78 -2.12
C VAL A 192 -9.14 -4.44 -2.82
N VAL A 193 -9.69 -3.37 -2.23
CA VAL A 193 -9.44 -1.99 -2.64
C VAL A 193 -8.47 -1.33 -1.66
N ILE A 194 -7.42 -0.72 -2.20
CA ILE A 194 -6.51 0.16 -1.47
C ILE A 194 -6.77 1.59 -1.96
N ALA A 195 -7.41 2.41 -1.13
CA ALA A 195 -7.88 3.73 -1.57
C ALA A 195 -6.85 4.86 -1.39
N GLY A 196 -5.89 4.68 -0.47
CA GLY A 196 -4.99 5.76 -0.08
C GLY A 196 -5.71 6.84 0.72
N ASP A 197 -5.17 8.06 0.67
CA ASP A 197 -5.79 9.21 1.33
C ASP A 197 -6.93 9.78 0.51
N GLY A 198 -7.98 10.22 1.21
CA GLY A 198 -9.08 10.94 0.60
C GLY A 198 -10.36 10.94 1.42
N VAL A 199 -11.37 11.61 0.88
CA VAL A 199 -12.75 11.68 1.37
C VAL A 199 -13.69 10.81 0.52
N PRO A 200 -14.91 10.49 1.00
CA PRO A 200 -15.91 9.81 0.19
C PRO A 200 -16.16 10.54 -1.14
N CYS A 201 -16.24 9.78 -2.22
CA CYS A 201 -16.60 10.24 -3.55
C CYS A 201 -17.23 9.10 -4.35
N ASP A 202 -18.01 9.44 -5.38
CA ASP A 202 -18.76 8.47 -6.18
C ASP A 202 -17.81 7.47 -6.86
N GLU A 203 -16.67 7.93 -7.39
CA GLU A 203 -15.69 7.05 -8.04
C GLU A 203 -15.03 6.05 -7.07
N LEU A 204 -14.87 6.41 -5.80
CA LEU A 204 -14.38 5.49 -4.77
C LEU A 204 -15.46 4.45 -4.42
N ASP A 205 -16.73 4.87 -4.31
CA ASP A 205 -17.84 3.95 -4.10
C ASP A 205 -17.95 2.95 -5.28
N GLU A 206 -17.75 3.40 -6.52
CA GLU A 206 -17.69 2.54 -7.72
C GLU A 206 -16.52 1.56 -7.68
N LEU A 207 -15.31 2.03 -7.31
CA LEU A 207 -14.13 1.17 -7.18
C LEU A 207 -14.35 0.06 -6.13
N CYS A 208 -14.98 0.41 -5.02
CA CYS A 208 -15.29 -0.48 -3.90
C CYS A 208 -16.47 -1.43 -4.16
N ALA A 209 -17.30 -1.18 -5.17
CA ALA A 209 -18.54 -1.92 -5.37
C ALA A 209 -18.34 -3.45 -5.41
N GLY A 210 -18.90 -4.13 -4.41
CA GLY A 210 -18.81 -5.59 -4.24
C GLY A 210 -17.40 -6.13 -4.02
N ALA A 211 -16.43 -5.31 -3.58
CA ALA A 211 -15.12 -5.77 -3.18
C ALA A 211 -15.20 -6.57 -1.87
N ASP A 212 -14.28 -7.51 -1.66
CA ASP A 212 -14.28 -8.30 -0.43
C ASP A 212 -13.70 -7.53 0.74
N ALA A 213 -12.67 -6.72 0.49
CA ALA A 213 -12.16 -5.77 1.47
C ALA A 213 -11.88 -4.38 0.89
N TYR A 214 -11.92 -3.39 1.77
CA TYR A 214 -11.62 -1.99 1.47
C TYR A 214 -10.70 -1.43 2.58
N VAL A 215 -9.49 -1.03 2.18
CA VAL A 215 -8.46 -0.43 3.04
C VAL A 215 -8.50 1.09 2.87
N GLN A 216 -8.81 1.78 3.98
CA GLN A 216 -9.00 3.22 4.01
C GLN A 216 -8.17 3.87 5.11
N THR A 217 -7.52 4.99 4.77
CA THR A 217 -6.88 5.86 5.75
C THR A 217 -7.93 6.67 6.49
N VAL A 218 -7.78 6.81 7.81
CA VAL A 218 -8.84 7.39 8.65
C VAL A 218 -8.34 8.32 9.73
N LEU A 219 -9.16 9.35 9.99
CA LEU A 219 -9.00 10.24 11.12
C LEU A 219 -10.14 10.17 12.15
N ARG A 220 -9.88 10.75 13.32
CA ARG A 220 -10.85 10.97 14.40
C ARG A 220 -11.13 12.47 14.53
N PRO A 221 -12.23 12.99 13.94
CA PRO A 221 -12.45 14.42 13.79
C PRO A 221 -12.40 15.20 15.10
N GLU A 222 -12.97 14.65 16.16
CA GLU A 222 -12.98 15.22 17.51
C GLU A 222 -11.59 15.32 18.12
N LEU A 223 -10.72 14.32 17.90
CA LEU A 223 -9.33 14.37 18.37
C LEU A 223 -8.53 15.42 17.59
N VAL A 224 -8.71 15.48 16.27
CA VAL A 224 -8.07 16.50 15.41
C VAL A 224 -8.50 17.91 15.82
N ARG A 225 -9.80 18.16 16.05
CA ARG A 225 -10.32 19.48 16.46
C ARG A 225 -9.81 19.92 17.82
N ALA A 226 -9.50 18.98 18.72
CA ALA A 226 -8.92 19.27 20.03
C ALA A 226 -7.44 19.71 19.96
N MET A 227 -6.76 19.46 18.83
CA MET A 227 -5.37 19.88 18.65
C MET A 227 -5.27 21.37 18.30
N PRO A 228 -4.39 22.14 18.97
CA PRO A 228 -4.24 23.58 18.74
C PRO A 228 -3.34 23.89 17.52
N SER A 229 -3.62 23.27 16.37
CA SER A 229 -2.85 23.44 15.14
C SER A 229 -3.77 23.57 13.94
N LYS A 230 -3.81 24.76 13.35
CA LYS A 230 -4.63 25.02 12.15
C LYS A 230 -4.29 24.05 11.01
N ARG A 231 -3.00 23.80 10.77
CA ARG A 231 -2.55 22.86 9.74
C ARG A 231 -3.11 21.45 9.95
N LEU A 232 -3.23 21.01 11.20
CA LEU A 232 -3.83 19.70 11.50
C LEU A 232 -5.34 19.75 11.37
N GLN A 233 -5.99 20.89 11.63
CA GLN A 233 -7.44 21.01 11.42
C GLN A 233 -7.81 20.99 9.93
N ASP A 234 -6.95 21.54 9.05
CA ASP A 234 -7.19 21.52 7.60
C ASP A 234 -7.33 20.08 7.06
N ILE A 235 -6.72 19.07 7.70
CA ILE A 235 -6.80 17.66 7.26
C ILE A 235 -8.24 17.11 7.29
N LEU A 236 -9.13 17.73 8.07
CA LEU A 236 -10.56 17.39 8.15
C LEU A 236 -11.29 17.60 6.82
N GLU A 237 -10.76 18.42 5.92
CA GLU A 237 -11.40 18.75 4.65
C GLU A 237 -11.08 17.73 3.55
N TYR A 238 -10.04 16.91 3.73
CA TYR A 238 -9.50 16.06 2.67
C TYR A 238 -9.04 14.65 3.12
N HIS A 239 -9.47 14.21 4.31
CA HIS A 239 -9.34 12.83 4.79
C HIS A 239 -10.65 12.33 5.40
N SER A 240 -10.93 11.04 5.19
CA SER A 240 -12.10 10.35 5.73
C SER A 240 -12.01 10.19 7.25
N SER A 241 -13.12 10.42 7.94
CA SER A 241 -13.29 9.90 9.28
C SER A 241 -13.55 8.39 9.28
N VAL A 242 -13.48 7.76 10.46
CA VAL A 242 -13.91 6.36 10.65
C VAL A 242 -15.36 6.14 10.18
N ALA A 243 -16.25 7.11 10.46
CA ALA A 243 -17.64 7.04 10.03
C ALA A 243 -17.78 7.15 8.50
N ASP A 244 -17.01 8.03 7.86
CA ASP A 244 -16.99 8.17 6.40
C ASP A 244 -16.56 6.86 5.72
N ALA A 245 -15.48 6.25 6.22
CA ALA A 245 -14.99 4.97 5.70
C ALA A 245 -16.02 3.84 5.86
N ALA A 246 -16.68 3.77 7.02
CA ALA A 246 -17.73 2.78 7.28
C ALA A 246 -18.97 3.00 6.40
N GLN A 247 -19.36 4.24 6.15
CA GLN A 247 -20.48 4.55 5.25
C GLN A 247 -20.14 4.20 3.79
N THR A 248 -18.93 4.47 3.32
CA THR A 248 -18.49 4.00 1.99
C THR A 248 -18.48 2.48 1.91
N ALA A 249 -17.98 1.79 2.94
CA ALA A 249 -18.01 0.33 2.99
C ALA A 249 -19.44 -0.23 2.89
N ALA A 250 -20.38 0.35 3.64
CA ALA A 250 -21.79 -0.04 3.62
C ALA A 250 -22.46 0.23 2.26
N ARG A 251 -22.26 1.42 1.68
CA ARG A 251 -22.83 1.77 0.35
C ARG A 251 -22.28 0.88 -0.76
N ALA A 252 -20.98 0.57 -0.72
CA ALA A 252 -20.32 -0.26 -1.71
C ALA A 252 -20.58 -1.76 -1.53
N GLY A 253 -21.18 -2.17 -0.39
CA GLY A 253 -21.49 -3.57 -0.10
C GLY A 253 -20.24 -4.43 0.09
N VAL A 254 -19.17 -3.88 0.66
CA VAL A 254 -17.96 -4.65 0.96
C VAL A 254 -18.16 -5.55 2.18
N ARG A 255 -17.37 -6.62 2.32
CA ARG A 255 -17.48 -7.57 3.44
C ARG A 255 -16.61 -7.15 4.63
N THR A 256 -15.43 -6.62 4.35
CA THR A 256 -14.43 -6.24 5.36
C THR A 256 -13.94 -4.81 5.14
N LEU A 257 -14.11 -3.94 6.13
CA LEU A 257 -13.51 -2.60 6.19
C LEU A 257 -12.20 -2.68 6.97
N VAL A 258 -11.13 -2.11 6.44
CA VAL A 258 -9.81 -2.11 7.06
C VAL A 258 -9.37 -0.67 7.27
N LEU A 259 -9.13 -0.29 8.52
CA LEU A 259 -8.73 1.06 8.90
C LEU A 259 -7.21 1.12 9.04
N THR A 260 -6.57 2.13 8.47
CA THR A 260 -5.12 2.37 8.61
C THR A 260 -4.82 3.89 8.68
N HIS A 261 -3.54 4.27 8.78
CA HIS A 261 -3.07 5.67 8.77
C HIS A 261 -3.82 6.54 9.79
N TYR A 262 -3.69 6.16 11.05
CA TYR A 262 -4.53 6.73 12.11
C TYR A 262 -4.14 8.18 12.43
N LEU A 263 -5.11 9.09 12.29
CA LEU A 263 -4.94 10.54 12.52
C LEU A 263 -5.91 11.11 13.58
N PRO A 264 -5.42 11.63 14.72
CA PRO A 264 -4.08 11.45 15.26
C PRO A 264 -3.79 9.97 15.53
N GLN A 265 -2.55 9.67 15.93
CA GLN A 265 -2.15 8.31 16.28
C GLN A 265 -3.14 7.67 17.25
N MET A 266 -3.55 6.44 16.94
CA MET A 266 -4.38 5.64 17.81
C MET A 266 -3.60 5.33 19.10
N ALA A 267 -4.20 5.63 20.25
CA ALA A 267 -3.62 5.30 21.54
C ALA A 267 -3.51 3.76 21.69
N PRO A 268 -2.45 3.24 22.35
CA PRO A 268 -2.32 1.80 22.56
C PRO A 268 -3.54 1.22 23.29
N GLY A 269 -4.13 0.15 22.75
CA GLY A 269 -5.30 -0.50 23.34
C GLY A 269 -6.64 0.17 23.01
N ALA A 270 -6.66 1.21 22.17
CA ALA A 270 -7.88 1.91 21.78
C ALA A 270 -8.55 1.31 20.52
N GLU A 271 -8.11 0.16 20.02
CA GLU A 271 -8.58 -0.44 18.76
C GLU A 271 -10.09 -0.67 18.78
N GLN A 272 -10.64 -1.06 19.94
CA GLN A 272 -12.07 -1.30 20.08
C GLN A 272 -12.89 -0.01 19.91
N GLU A 273 -12.39 1.14 20.35
CA GLU A 273 -13.10 2.42 20.17
C GLU A 273 -13.25 2.77 18.69
N TRP A 274 -12.23 2.49 17.87
CA TRP A 274 -12.29 2.72 16.43
C TRP A 274 -13.23 1.73 15.74
N ARG A 275 -13.26 0.47 16.22
CA ARG A 275 -14.21 -0.54 15.74
C ARG A 275 -15.65 -0.17 16.05
N ASP A 276 -15.91 0.31 17.26
CA ASP A 276 -17.25 0.70 17.72
C ASP A 276 -17.81 1.84 16.86
N ILE A 277 -17.00 2.87 16.55
CA ILE A 277 -17.42 3.98 15.67
C ILE A 277 -17.76 3.49 14.26
N ALA A 278 -16.95 2.58 13.70
CA ALA A 278 -17.24 2.01 12.39
C ALA A 278 -18.53 1.16 12.41
N ALA A 279 -18.74 0.39 13.49
CA ALA A 279 -19.90 -0.49 13.65
C ALA A 279 -21.24 0.27 13.77
N GLU A 280 -21.24 1.58 14.05
CA GLU A 280 -22.44 2.42 13.98
C GLU A 280 -22.98 2.59 12.54
N HIS A 281 -22.14 2.34 11.53
CA HIS A 281 -22.44 2.60 10.12
C HIS A 281 -22.22 1.40 9.21
N PHE A 282 -21.56 0.34 9.68
CA PHE A 282 -21.19 -0.82 8.88
C PHE A 282 -21.36 -2.12 9.68
N ASP A 283 -22.20 -3.02 9.17
CA ASP A 283 -22.50 -4.31 9.81
C ASP A 283 -21.48 -5.42 9.48
N GLY A 284 -20.52 -5.14 8.58
CA GLY A 284 -19.50 -6.10 8.17
C GLY A 284 -18.32 -6.19 9.13
N GLU A 285 -17.29 -6.94 8.73
CA GLU A 285 -16.08 -7.08 9.55
C GLU A 285 -15.25 -5.80 9.49
N VAL A 286 -14.86 -5.28 10.65
CA VAL A 286 -13.91 -4.16 10.73
C VAL A 286 -12.55 -4.71 11.15
N VAL A 287 -11.47 -4.30 10.49
CA VAL A 287 -10.08 -4.61 10.85
C VAL A 287 -9.38 -3.32 11.25
N VAL A 288 -8.83 -3.31 12.46
CA VAL A 288 -8.04 -2.23 13.05
C VAL A 288 -6.87 -2.88 13.77
N GLY A 289 -5.66 -2.36 13.61
CA GLY A 289 -4.51 -2.92 14.29
C GLY A 289 -3.21 -2.17 14.04
N ASP A 290 -2.14 -2.69 14.62
CA ASP A 290 -0.81 -2.15 14.46
C ASP A 290 -0.17 -2.56 13.13
N ASP A 291 1.02 -2.03 12.89
CA ASP A 291 1.90 -2.54 11.84
C ASP A 291 1.98 -4.08 11.92
N LEU A 292 2.01 -4.72 10.75
CA LEU A 292 1.99 -6.16 10.53
C LEU A 292 0.66 -6.87 10.85
N THR A 293 -0.41 -6.13 11.17
CA THR A 293 -1.76 -6.70 11.20
C THR A 293 -2.08 -7.29 9.83
N SER A 294 -2.46 -8.57 9.78
CA SER A 294 -2.75 -9.28 8.53
C SER A 294 -4.04 -10.08 8.62
N PHE A 295 -4.67 -10.27 7.45
CA PHE A 295 -5.88 -11.05 7.28
C PHE A 295 -5.91 -11.69 5.89
N THR A 296 -6.62 -12.81 5.77
CA THR A 296 -6.76 -13.53 4.50
C THR A 296 -8.19 -13.44 4.01
N LEU A 297 -8.34 -12.99 2.76
CA LEU A 297 -9.60 -13.02 2.03
C LEU A 297 -9.80 -14.42 1.43
N PRO A 298 -10.93 -15.07 1.73
CA PRO A 298 -11.21 -16.42 1.26
C PRO A 298 -11.37 -16.44 -0.25
N ARG A 299 -10.86 -17.48 -0.90
CA ARG A 299 -11.20 -17.74 -2.30
C ARG A 299 -12.67 -18.12 -2.36
N LEU A 300 -13.45 -17.44 -3.22
CA LEU A 300 -14.74 -17.98 -3.60
C LEU A 300 -14.46 -19.32 -4.29
N ALA A 301 -14.96 -20.42 -3.71
CA ALA A 301 -14.96 -21.70 -4.40
C ALA A 301 -15.65 -21.45 -5.75
N SER A 302 -14.97 -21.78 -6.84
CA SER A 302 -15.62 -21.87 -8.14
C SER A 302 -16.85 -22.75 -7.96
N GLY A 303 -18.05 -22.15 -8.11
CA GLY A 303 -19.30 -22.88 -8.00
C GLY A 303 -19.32 -24.08 -8.97
N PRO A 304 -20.17 -25.09 -8.69
CA PRO A 304 -20.26 -26.30 -9.51
C PRO A 304 -20.63 -26.02 -10.97
#